data_AF-A0A9D7TPM5-F1
#
_entry.id   AF-A0A9D7TPM5-F1
#
_cell.length_a   1.000
_cell.length_b   1.000
_cell.length_c   1.000
_cell.angle_alpha   90.00
_cell.angle_beta   90.00
_cell.angle_gamma   90.00
#
_symmetry.space_group_name_H-M   'P 1'
#
loop_
_entity.id
_entity.type
_entity.pdbx_description
1 polymer ?
#
loop_
_entity_poly.entity_id
_entity_poly.type
_entity_poly.pdbx_seq_one_letter_code
_entity_poly.pdbx_strand_id
1 'polypeptide(L)'
;MQAQISACGKDEIAIAMACPVVARHAERLEIIFIGGGIHFSKDYILDAKGQKRFGDLVMINENGWSEVVDGCYVSKLSQEHGTLKVTPDVFKNIHAGDIVGILPVHSCMTANLMGGYTTLSSKKLDYFDIRKEYYI
;
A
#
# COMPACT_ATOMS: atom_id res chain seq x y z
N MET A 1 -0.10 -10.21 4.65
CA MET A 1 -0.57 -11.57 5.02
C MET A 1 0.59 -12.55 5.20
N GLN A 2 1.41 -12.80 4.18
CA GLN A 2 2.52 -13.77 4.26
C GLN A 2 3.52 -13.48 5.40
N ALA A 3 3.92 -12.21 5.56
CA ALA A 3 4.77 -11.81 6.67
C ALA A 3 4.15 -12.03 8.06
N GLN A 4 2.81 -11.97 8.18
CA GLN A 4 2.13 -12.20 9.46
C GLN A 4 2.13 -13.68 9.86
N ILE A 5 2.13 -14.59 8.89
CA ILE A 5 2.24 -16.04 9.13
C ILE A 5 3.70 -16.51 9.17
N SER A 6 4.66 -15.57 9.21
CA SER A 6 6.10 -15.85 9.22
C SER A 6 6.61 -16.64 8.00
N ALA A 7 5.92 -16.56 6.87
CA ALA A 7 6.37 -17.17 5.62
C ALA A 7 7.50 -16.37 4.94
N CYS A 8 7.60 -15.08 5.25
CA CYS A 8 8.68 -14.18 4.82
C CYS A 8 8.83 -13.02 5.82
N GLY A 9 9.93 -12.29 5.75
CA GLY A 9 10.11 -10.97 6.36
C GLY A 9 9.29 -9.90 5.65
N LYS A 10 9.10 -8.74 6.32
CA LYS A 10 8.46 -7.58 5.68
C LYS A 10 9.38 -6.93 4.64
N ASP A 11 10.69 -7.02 4.86
CA ASP A 11 11.79 -6.64 3.97
C ASP A 11 11.88 -7.53 2.72
N GLU A 12 11.34 -8.75 2.76
CA GLU A 12 11.26 -9.65 1.61
C GLU A 12 10.05 -9.37 0.70
N ILE A 13 9.16 -8.43 1.07
CA ILE A 13 8.01 -8.05 0.23
C ILE A 13 8.51 -7.21 -0.94
N ALA A 14 8.52 -7.79 -2.14
CA ALA A 14 9.07 -7.17 -3.35
C ALA A 14 8.14 -6.19 -4.10
N ILE A 15 7.00 -5.82 -3.52
CA ILE A 15 6.09 -4.83 -4.13
C ILE A 15 5.62 -3.79 -3.12
N ALA A 16 5.49 -2.55 -3.58
CA ALA A 16 4.82 -1.47 -2.88
C ALA A 16 3.95 -0.70 -3.88
N MET A 17 2.80 -0.22 -3.43
CA MET A 17 1.96 0.66 -4.23
C MET A 17 2.32 2.12 -3.94
N ALA A 18 2.68 2.87 -4.97
CA ALA A 18 2.87 4.31 -4.89
C ALA A 18 1.50 5.01 -4.85
N CYS A 19 1.24 5.74 -3.77
CA CYS A 19 -0.05 6.34 -3.47
C CYS A 19 0.09 7.85 -3.28
N PRO A 20 -0.46 8.67 -4.20
CA PRO A 20 -0.50 10.12 -4.05
C PRO A 20 -1.34 10.54 -2.84
N VAL A 21 -0.80 11.44 -2.01
CA VAL A 21 -1.48 12.02 -0.85
C VAL A 21 -2.35 13.19 -1.28
N VAL A 22 -3.63 13.19 -0.89
CA VAL A 22 -4.62 14.19 -1.32
C VAL A 22 -5.20 15.01 -0.18
N ALA A 23 -5.19 14.51 1.06
CA ALA A 23 -5.69 15.27 2.20
C ALA A 23 -5.04 14.84 3.52
N ARG A 24 -5.12 15.74 4.51
CA ARG A 24 -4.56 15.57 5.86
C ARG A 24 -5.58 16.02 6.89
N HIS A 25 -5.69 15.24 7.96
CA HIS A 25 -6.62 15.45 9.06
C HIS A 25 -5.86 15.39 10.39
N ALA A 26 -5.35 16.53 10.83
CA ALA A 26 -4.47 16.64 11.99
C ALA A 26 -5.15 16.22 13.29
N GLU A 27 -6.44 16.49 13.43
CA GLU A 27 -7.25 16.18 14.60
C GLU A 27 -7.41 14.66 14.82
N ARG A 28 -7.19 13.85 13.78
CA ARG A 28 -7.28 12.38 13.83
C ARG A 28 -5.96 11.68 13.52
N LEU A 29 -4.90 12.43 13.20
CA LEU A 29 -3.64 11.92 12.66
C LEU A 29 -3.88 10.97 11.47
N GLU A 30 -4.73 11.41 10.55
CA GLU A 30 -5.13 10.67 9.36
C GLU A 30 -4.64 11.36 8.09
N ILE A 31 -4.15 10.57 7.15
CA ILE A 31 -3.76 11.01 5.82
C ILE A 31 -4.60 10.24 4.80
N ILE A 32 -5.16 10.97 3.83
CA ILE A 32 -5.95 10.40 2.75
C ILE A 32 -5.08 10.33 1.49
N PHE A 33 -5.07 9.18 0.85
CA PHE A 33 -4.32 8.93 -0.37
C PHE A 33 -5.19 8.28 -1.44
N ILE A 34 -4.80 8.43 -2.71
CA ILE A 34 -5.40 7.70 -3.83
C ILE A 34 -4.85 6.27 -3.80
N GLY A 35 -5.76 5.31 -3.64
CA GLY A 35 -5.41 3.92 -3.34
C GLY A 35 -6.48 3.24 -2.49
N GLY A 36 -7.68 3.07 -3.06
CA GLY A 36 -8.81 2.40 -2.39
C GLY A 36 -8.94 0.92 -2.69
N GLY A 37 -10.12 0.38 -2.41
CA GLY A 37 -10.46 -1.03 -2.63
C GLY A 37 -10.30 -1.52 -4.07
N ILE A 38 -10.45 -0.64 -5.07
CA ILE A 38 -10.21 -1.02 -6.48
C ILE A 38 -8.72 -1.23 -6.79
N HIS A 39 -7.82 -0.82 -5.89
CA HIS A 39 -6.37 -1.02 -6.03
C HIS A 39 -5.85 -2.11 -5.07
N PHE A 40 -6.42 -2.21 -3.86
CA PHE A 40 -5.96 -3.11 -2.78
C PHE A 40 -6.90 -4.28 -2.43
N SER A 41 -7.95 -4.52 -3.23
CA SER A 41 -8.96 -5.58 -3.05
C SER A 41 -9.73 -5.63 -1.73
N LYS A 42 -9.54 -4.66 -0.84
CA LYS A 42 -10.10 -4.61 0.53
C LYS A 42 -9.80 -5.85 1.38
N ASP A 43 -8.78 -6.64 0.99
CA ASP A 43 -8.30 -7.69 1.86
C ASP A 43 -7.64 -7.08 3.10
N TYR A 44 -7.75 -7.74 4.24
CA TYR A 44 -7.30 -7.21 5.52
C TYR A 44 -6.76 -8.28 6.44
N ILE A 45 -5.89 -7.83 7.33
CA ILE A 45 -5.46 -8.60 8.49
C ILE A 45 -6.02 -7.97 9.76
N LEU A 46 -6.13 -8.78 10.81
CA LEU A 46 -6.42 -8.28 12.16
C LEU A 46 -5.11 -8.13 12.91
N ASP A 47 -4.94 -7.00 13.59
CA ASP A 47 -3.86 -6.82 14.53
C ASP A 47 -4.19 -7.43 15.91
N ALA A 48 -3.25 -7.35 16.84
CA ALA A 48 -3.39 -7.89 18.19
C ALA A 48 -4.58 -7.30 18.98
N LYS A 49 -5.12 -6.15 18.56
CA LYS A 49 -6.29 -5.50 19.17
C LYS A 49 -7.58 -5.80 18.40
N GLY A 50 -7.54 -6.67 17.39
CA GLY A 50 -8.69 -6.99 16.53
C GLY A 50 -9.03 -5.89 15.53
N GLN A 51 -8.12 -4.93 15.28
CA GLN A 51 -8.36 -3.86 14.30
C GLN A 51 -7.97 -4.31 12.90
N LYS A 52 -8.78 -3.95 11.90
CA LYS A 52 -8.46 -4.21 10.50
C LYS A 52 -7.28 -3.36 10.05
N ARG A 53 -6.35 -3.99 9.34
CA ARG A 53 -5.28 -3.31 8.59
C ARG A 53 -5.32 -3.74 7.14
N PHE A 54 -5.23 -2.77 6.24
CA PHE A 54 -5.30 -2.97 4.80
C PHE A 54 -3.94 -2.80 4.10
N GLY A 55 -2.91 -2.45 4.86
CA GLY A 55 -1.53 -2.29 4.39
C GLY A 55 -0.68 -1.55 5.40
N ASP A 56 0.62 -1.53 5.17
CA ASP A 56 1.62 -0.87 6.02
C ASP A 56 2.31 0.26 5.25
N LEU A 57 2.68 1.35 5.93
CA LEU A 57 3.38 2.49 5.33
C LEU A 57 4.87 2.18 5.13
N VAL A 58 5.41 2.55 3.98
CA VAL A 58 6.85 2.66 3.69
C VAL A 58 7.16 3.97 2.97
N MET A 59 8.38 4.48 3.13
CA MET A 59 8.84 5.70 2.46
C MET A 59 9.56 5.34 1.16
N ILE A 60 9.07 5.85 0.03
CA ILE A 60 9.70 5.64 -1.27
C ILE A 60 11.00 6.45 -1.35
N ASN A 61 12.04 5.84 -1.91
CA ASN A 61 13.34 6.46 -2.16
C ASN A 61 13.92 5.98 -3.50
N GLU A 62 15.08 6.51 -3.88
CA GLU A 62 15.75 6.20 -5.16
C GLU A 62 16.07 4.71 -5.36
N ASN A 63 16.23 3.95 -4.27
CA ASN A 63 16.59 2.54 -4.27
C ASN A 63 15.40 1.61 -3.98
N GLY A 64 14.17 2.14 -3.89
CA GLY A 64 12.98 1.37 -3.58
C GLY A 64 12.14 2.02 -2.48
N TRP A 65 12.05 1.36 -1.33
CA TRP A 65 11.33 1.88 -0.17
C TRP A 65 12.03 1.49 1.14
N SER A 66 11.71 2.21 2.21
CA SER A 66 12.20 1.94 3.55
C SER A 66 11.61 0.64 4.14
N GLU A 67 12.08 0.26 5.32
CA GLU A 67 11.32 -0.64 6.19
C GLU A 67 9.94 -0.06 6.53
N VAL A 68 9.05 -0.92 7.04
CA VAL A 68 7.73 -0.49 7.50
C VAL A 68 7.85 0.55 8.60
N VAL A 69 7.13 1.64 8.44
CA VAL A 69 7.11 2.73 9.41
C VAL A 69 6.19 2.33 10.57
N ASP A 70 6.80 2.10 11.73
CA ASP A 70 6.08 1.66 12.92
C ASP A 70 4.95 2.61 13.33
N GLY A 71 3.86 2.03 13.81
CA GLY A 71 2.65 2.75 14.20
C GLY A 71 1.87 3.36 13.03
N CYS A 72 2.29 3.16 11.78
CA CYS A 72 1.64 3.71 10.59
C CYS A 72 1.04 2.61 9.71
N TYR A 73 -0.26 2.68 9.45
CA TYR A 73 -0.98 1.63 8.73
C TYR A 73 -2.24 2.14 8.04
N VAL A 74 -2.67 1.43 6.99
CA VAL A 74 -3.93 1.72 6.30
C VAL A 74 -5.08 1.17 7.13
N SER A 75 -5.83 2.08 7.73
CA SER A 75 -6.93 1.78 8.66
C SER A 75 -8.27 1.56 7.97
N LYS A 76 -8.47 2.15 6.80
CA LYS A 76 -9.71 2.05 5.99
C LYS A 76 -9.41 2.16 4.51
N LEU A 77 -10.28 1.54 3.70
CA LEU A 77 -10.34 1.70 2.25
C LEU A 77 -11.78 2.02 1.82
N SER A 78 -11.95 3.14 1.13
CA SER A 78 -13.15 3.41 0.31
C SER A 78 -13.02 2.68 -1.04
N GLN A 79 -13.76 3.10 -2.07
CA GLN A 79 -13.56 2.55 -3.41
C GLN A 79 -12.19 2.97 -3.98
N GLU A 80 -11.88 4.26 -3.92
CA GLU A 80 -10.70 4.85 -4.60
C GLU A 80 -9.66 5.43 -3.65
N HIS A 81 -10.02 5.63 -2.38
CA HIS A 81 -9.14 6.26 -1.39
C HIS A 81 -8.83 5.33 -0.23
N GLY A 82 -7.63 5.46 0.31
CA GLY A 82 -7.23 4.86 1.57
C GLY A 82 -7.07 5.90 2.67
N THR A 83 -7.23 5.45 3.91
CA THR A 83 -7.00 6.25 5.12
C THR A 83 -5.84 5.67 5.90
N LEU A 84 -4.71 6.39 5.87
CA LEU A 84 -3.51 6.06 6.61
C LEU A 84 -3.58 6.68 8.01
N LYS A 85 -3.49 5.85 9.04
CA LYS A 85 -3.21 6.28 10.41
C LYS A 85 -1.70 6.43 10.55
N VAL A 86 -1.25 7.54 11.15
CA VAL A 86 0.17 7.83 11.33
C VAL A 86 0.47 8.34 12.73
N THR A 87 1.74 8.28 13.12
CA THR A 87 2.23 8.94 14.33
C THR A 87 2.34 10.46 14.13
N PRO A 88 2.37 11.28 15.21
CA PRO A 88 2.54 12.72 15.09
C PRO A 88 3.79 13.15 14.32
N ASP A 89 4.90 12.41 14.45
CA ASP A 89 6.15 12.76 13.79
C ASP A 89 6.12 12.42 12.29
N VAL A 90 5.50 11.30 11.92
CA VAL A 90 5.27 10.98 10.51
C VAL A 90 4.28 11.97 9.88
N PHE A 91 3.23 12.34 10.61
CA PHE A 91 2.24 13.30 10.13
C PHE A 91 2.84 14.66 9.74
N LYS A 92 3.83 15.15 10.50
CA LYS A 92 4.51 16.42 10.21
C LYS A 92 5.28 16.39 8.89
N ASN A 93 5.76 15.22 8.47
CA ASN A 93 6.65 15.07 7.33
C ASN A 93 5.93 14.74 6.02
N ILE A 94 4.70 14.22 6.08
CA ILE A 94 3.92 13.89 4.88
C ILE A 94 2.89 15.00 4.59
N HIS A 95 2.92 15.50 3.37
CA HIS A 95 2.13 16.62 2.87
C HIS A 95 1.21 16.19 1.71
N ALA A 96 0.19 16.99 1.43
CA ALA A 96 -0.60 16.79 0.22
C ALA A 96 0.26 17.07 -1.02
N GLY A 97 0.17 16.20 -2.03
CA GLY A 97 1.06 16.20 -3.19
C GLY A 97 2.23 15.22 -3.08
N ASP A 98 2.56 14.75 -1.86
CA ASP A 98 3.58 13.72 -1.68
C ASP A 98 3.11 12.36 -2.20
N ILE A 99 4.06 11.45 -2.43
CA ILE A 99 3.79 10.05 -2.77
C ILE A 99 4.31 9.19 -1.63
N VAL A 100 3.44 8.36 -1.07
CA VAL A 100 3.80 7.35 -0.06
C VAL A 100 3.78 5.96 -0.67
N GLY A 101 4.57 5.05 -0.12
CA GLY A 101 4.52 3.63 -0.49
C GLY A 101 3.63 2.87 0.49
N ILE A 102 2.81 1.98 -0.02
CA ILE A 102 1.98 1.08 0.80
C ILE A 102 2.33 -0.37 0.46
N LEU A 103 2.73 -1.14 1.47
CA LEU A 103 2.85 -2.59 1.34
C LEU A 103 1.44 -3.20 1.43
N PRO A 104 0.93 -3.85 0.39
CA PRO A 104 -0.41 -4.40 0.40
C PRO A 104 -0.51 -5.63 1.31
N VAL A 105 -1.70 -5.88 1.87
CA VAL A 105 -1.97 -7.11 2.62
C VAL A 105 -1.79 -8.36 1.74
N HIS A 106 -2.27 -8.28 0.50
CA HIS A 106 -2.24 -9.38 -0.45
C HIS A 106 -1.69 -8.95 -1.81
N SER A 107 -0.45 -9.35 -2.07
CA SER A 107 0.30 -8.93 -3.26
C SER A 107 -0.36 -9.37 -4.56
N CYS A 108 -0.88 -10.60 -4.63
CA CYS A 108 -1.45 -11.14 -5.86
C CYS A 108 -2.76 -10.44 -6.26
N MET A 109 -3.61 -10.11 -5.28
CA MET A 109 -4.86 -9.39 -5.57
C MET A 109 -4.60 -7.95 -5.97
N THR A 110 -3.63 -7.31 -5.31
CA THR A 110 -3.20 -5.95 -5.68
C THR A 110 -2.65 -5.92 -7.10
N ALA A 111 -1.77 -6.88 -7.44
CA ALA A 111 -1.25 -7.05 -8.79
C ALA A 111 -2.35 -7.28 -9.83
N ASN A 112 -3.30 -8.17 -9.54
CA ASN A 112 -4.43 -8.46 -10.43
C ASN A 112 -5.30 -7.21 -10.69
N LEU A 113 -5.51 -6.37 -9.68
CA LEU A 113 -6.30 -5.15 -9.82
C LEU A 113 -5.55 -4.04 -10.56
N MET A 114 -4.23 -3.93 -10.37
CA MET A 114 -3.42 -2.93 -11.07
C MET A 114 -3.10 -3.32 -12.52
N GLY A 115 -3.06 -4.63 -12.82
CA GLY A 115 -2.88 -5.13 -14.19
C GLY A 115 -1.47 -4.92 -14.77
N GLY A 116 -0.49 -4.58 -13.93
CA GLY A 116 0.91 -4.41 -14.34
C GLY A 116 1.77 -3.86 -13.23
N TYR A 117 3.07 -3.75 -13.49
CA TYR A 117 4.08 -3.30 -12.53
C TYR A 117 5.01 -2.27 -13.16
N THR A 118 5.59 -1.43 -12.31
CA THR A 118 6.72 -0.57 -12.69
C THR A 118 7.89 -0.91 -11.79
N THR A 119 9.02 -1.27 -12.39
CA THR A 119 10.28 -1.55 -11.68
C THR A 119 10.95 -0.24 -11.26
N LEU A 120 11.94 -0.34 -10.37
CA LEU A 120 12.72 0.83 -9.91
C LEU A 120 13.56 1.48 -11.04
N SER A 121 13.89 0.73 -12.09
CA SER A 121 14.53 1.27 -13.31
C SER A 121 13.51 1.83 -14.31
N SER A 122 12.27 2.09 -13.89
CA SER A 122 11.16 2.59 -14.71
C SER A 122 10.70 1.66 -15.85
N LYS A 123 11.19 0.41 -15.88
CA LYS A 123 10.68 -0.60 -16.82
C LYS A 123 9.28 -1.03 -16.40
N LYS A 124 8.33 -1.00 -17.34
CA LYS A 124 6.98 -1.56 -17.16
C LYS A 124 6.98 -3.07 -17.41
N LEU A 125 6.31 -3.82 -16.56
CA LEU A 125 6.07 -5.26 -16.70
C LEU A 125 4.56 -5.49 -16.78
N ASP A 126 4.11 -6.32 -17.71
CA ASP A 126 2.69 -6.69 -17.77
C ASP A 126 2.36 -7.72 -16.69
N TYR A 127 1.13 -7.66 -16.20
CA TYR A 127 0.58 -8.72 -15.37
C TYR A 127 0.06 -9.82 -16.28
N PHE A 128 0.39 -11.08 -15.98
CA PHE A 128 -0.14 -12.20 -16.72
C PHE A 128 -1.66 -12.27 -16.53
N ASP A 129 -2.40 -12.01 -17.60
CA ASP A 129 -3.86 -12.10 -17.64
C ASP A 129 -4.29 -13.07 -18.72
N ILE A 130 -4.75 -14.25 -18.29
CA ILE A 130 -5.24 -15.31 -19.18
C ILE A 130 -6.35 -14.81 -20.11
N ARG A 131 -7.10 -13.77 -19.72
CA ARG A 131 -8.17 -13.20 -20.55
C ARG A 131 -7.63 -12.44 -21.75
N LYS A 132 -6.47 -11.77 -21.62
CA LYS A 132 -5.81 -11.07 -22.74
C LYS A 132 -5.23 -12.05 -23.75
N GLU A 133 -4.78 -13.22 -23.29
CA GLU A 133 -4.04 -14.19 -24.09
C GLU A 133 -4.96 -15.15 -24.87
N TYR A 134 -6.14 -15.51 -24.33
CA TYR A 134 -6.99 -16.58 -24.90
C TYR A 134 -8.35 -16.13 -25.45
N TYR A 135 -8.72 -14.85 -25.31
CA TYR A 135 -9.95 -14.29 -25.90
C TYR A 135 -9.65 -13.28 -27.02
N ILE A 136 -8.75 -13.66 -27.94
CA ILE A 136 -8.63 -13.04 -29.26
C ILE A 136 -9.65 -13.70 -30.20
#